data_AF-A0A085N9G7-F1
#
_entry.id   AF-A0A085N9G7-F1
#
_cell.length_a   1.000
_cell.length_b   1.000
_cell.length_c   1.000
_cell.angle_alpha   90.00
_cell.angle_beta   90.00
_cell.angle_gamma   90.00
#
_symmetry.space_group_name_H-M   'P 1'
#
loop_
_entity.id
_entity.type
_entity.pdbx_description
1 polymer ?
#
loop_
_entity_poly.entity_id
_entity_poly.type
_entity_poly.pdbx_seq_one_letter_code
_entity_poly.pdbx_strand_id
1 'polypeptide(L)'
;MMSATRIKMSWRKIALYSAAIATPLVLLIALIIVATKKCCTERDCQPEDNSWQTQINSRKQCAKGWQSFPVVIISLDGFRADYLKNNITPTIEQLIQAGSHAPYMYSSYPTKTFPNHYSIVTGLYPEAHGIIDNRMYDPEVGITEEDHRFTMAHSENTKWWLGEP
;
A
#
# COMPACT_ATOMS: atom_id res chain seq x y z
N MET A 1 11.10 -23.31 80.95
CA MET A 1 11.02 -24.31 79.86
C MET A 1 9.57 -24.38 79.39
N MET A 2 9.28 -23.92 78.17
CA MET A 2 7.91 -23.71 77.68
C MET A 2 7.25 -25.04 77.33
N SER A 3 6.09 -25.30 77.96
CA SER A 3 5.23 -26.46 77.69
C SER A 3 4.43 -26.24 76.41
N ALA A 4 4.68 -27.08 75.40
CA ALA A 4 3.95 -27.04 74.14
C ALA A 4 2.74 -27.98 74.22
N THR A 5 1.54 -27.39 74.34
CA THR A 5 0.27 -28.12 74.34
C THR A 5 -0.05 -28.61 72.92
N ARG A 6 0.07 -29.91 72.66
CA ARG A 6 -0.30 -30.53 71.37
C ARG A 6 -1.83 -30.54 71.21
N ILE A 7 -2.35 -29.69 70.32
CA ILE A 7 -3.75 -29.67 69.92
C ILE A 7 -4.00 -30.87 68.98
N LYS A 8 -4.71 -31.91 69.45
CA LYS A 8 -5.18 -33.02 68.59
C LYS A 8 -6.40 -32.55 67.80
N MET A 9 -6.18 -32.05 66.59
CA MET A 9 -7.27 -31.64 65.69
C MET A 9 -7.83 -32.87 64.96
N SER A 10 -9.14 -33.12 65.12
CA SER A 10 -9.84 -34.25 64.49
C SER A 10 -9.79 -34.16 62.97
N TRP A 11 -9.52 -35.28 62.28
CA TRP A 11 -9.47 -35.37 60.81
C TRP A 11 -10.73 -34.81 60.13
N ARG A 12 -11.89 -34.90 60.77
CA ARG A 12 -13.14 -34.29 60.29
C ARG A 12 -13.06 -32.76 60.26
N LYS A 13 -12.43 -32.15 61.27
CA LYS A 13 -12.22 -30.70 61.33
C LYS A 13 -11.18 -30.26 60.30
N ILE A 14 -10.10 -31.02 60.12
CA ILE A 14 -9.09 -30.75 59.08
C ILE A 14 -9.73 -30.79 57.69
N ALA A 15 -10.53 -31.83 57.40
CA ALA A 15 -11.24 -31.97 56.13
C ALA A 15 -12.24 -30.83 55.88
N LEU A 16 -12.97 -30.39 56.92
CA LEU A 16 -13.89 -29.26 56.85
C LEU A 16 -13.16 -27.93 56.60
N TYR A 17 -12.05 -27.68 57.30
CA TYR A 17 -11.23 -26.48 57.09
C TYR A 17 -10.54 -26.47 55.73
N SER A 18 -10.03 -27.62 55.26
CA SER A 18 -9.43 -27.73 53.93
C SER A 18 -10.46 -27.51 52.84
N ALA A 19 -11.69 -28.03 52.99
CA ALA A 19 -12.76 -27.80 52.03
C ALA A 19 -13.20 -26.33 52.02
N ALA A 20 -13.34 -25.70 53.19
CA ALA A 20 -13.74 -24.30 53.34
C ALA A 20 -12.72 -23.30 52.76
N ILE A 21 -11.45 -23.68 52.63
CA ILE A 21 -10.40 -22.85 52.03
C ILE A 21 -10.20 -23.20 50.55
N ALA A 22 -10.18 -24.49 50.20
CA ALA A 22 -9.92 -24.93 48.83
C ALA A 22 -11.07 -24.56 47.88
N THR A 23 -12.33 -24.62 48.31
CA THR A 23 -13.47 -24.27 47.47
C THR A 23 -13.51 -22.80 47.03
N PRO A 24 -13.35 -21.79 47.91
CA PRO A 24 -13.30 -20.40 47.47
C PRO A 24 -12.04 -20.10 46.65
N LEU A 25 -10.91 -20.76 46.92
CA LEU A 25 -9.68 -20.61 46.11
C LEU A 25 -9.90 -21.11 44.67
N VAL A 26 -10.53 -22.27 44.50
CA VAL A 26 -10.84 -22.82 43.17
C VAL A 26 -11.85 -21.95 42.43
N LEU A 27 -12.86 -21.42 43.13
CA LEU A 27 -13.82 -20.49 42.54
C LEU A 27 -13.17 -19.16 42.13
N LEU A 28 -12.24 -18.64 42.93
CA LEU A 28 -11.47 -17.44 42.61
C LEU A 28 -10.59 -17.66 41.37
N ILE A 29 -9.90 -18.80 41.29
CA ILE A 29 -9.08 -19.16 40.12
C ILE A 29 -9.96 -19.33 38.87
N ALA A 30 -11.13 -19.98 38.99
CA ALA A 30 -12.07 -20.10 37.88
C ALA A 30 -12.59 -18.74 37.41
N LEU A 31 -12.91 -17.83 38.34
CA LEU A 31 -13.30 -16.44 38.02
C LEU A 31 -12.18 -15.68 37.34
N ILE A 32 -10.93 -15.82 37.78
CA ILE A 32 -9.75 -15.21 37.13
C ILE A 32 -9.55 -15.78 35.72
N ILE A 33 -9.73 -17.10 35.51
CA ILE A 33 -9.64 -17.72 34.17
C ILE A 33 -10.76 -17.21 33.26
N VAL A 34 -11.99 -17.07 33.76
CA VAL A 34 -13.13 -16.53 32.99
C VAL A 34 -12.93 -15.04 32.68
N ALA A 35 -12.42 -14.26 33.64
CA ALA A 35 -12.12 -12.84 33.47
C ALA A 35 -10.96 -12.61 32.50
N THR A 36 -9.89 -13.41 32.57
CA THR A 36 -8.77 -13.32 31.62
C THR A 36 -9.17 -13.79 30.21
N LYS A 37 -10.02 -14.82 30.08
CA LYS A 37 -10.60 -15.19 28.79
C LYS A 37 -11.49 -14.10 28.20
N LYS A 38 -12.34 -13.45 29.01
CA LYS A 38 -13.16 -12.30 28.57
C LYS A 38 -12.32 -11.08 28.18
N CYS A 39 -11.28 -10.78 28.95
CA CYS A 39 -10.39 -9.64 28.67
C CYS A 39 -9.51 -9.88 27.42
N CYS A 40 -9.20 -11.14 27.10
CA CYS A 40 -8.48 -11.49 25.87
C CYS A 40 -9.36 -11.55 24.62
N THR A 41 -10.70 -11.64 24.75
CA THR A 41 -11.63 -11.64 23.61
C THR A 41 -12.11 -10.24 23.21
N GLU A 42 -11.74 -9.20 23.96
CA GLU A 42 -12.14 -7.81 23.70
C GLU A 42 -10.98 -6.96 23.13
N ARG A 43 -10.01 -7.63 22.48
CA ARG A 43 -9.45 -7.10 21.24
C ARG A 43 -10.42 -7.47 20.10
N ASP A 44 -11.62 -6.91 20.20
CA ASP A 44 -12.53 -6.72 19.07
C ASP A 44 -11.96 -5.55 18.23
N CYS A 45 -10.71 -5.72 17.78
CA CYS A 45 -10.30 -5.09 16.55
C CYS A 45 -11.10 -5.86 15.50
N GLN A 46 -12.29 -5.37 15.19
CA GLN A 46 -12.92 -5.68 13.92
C GLN A 46 -11.80 -5.61 12.88
N PRO A 47 -11.50 -6.70 12.14
CA PRO A 47 -10.52 -6.61 11.07
C PRO A 47 -10.98 -5.42 10.22
N GLU A 48 -10.07 -4.48 9.95
CA GLU A 48 -10.37 -3.32 9.11
C GLU A 48 -11.26 -3.79 7.97
N ASP A 49 -12.48 -3.26 7.91
CA ASP A 49 -13.47 -3.69 6.94
C ASP A 49 -12.85 -3.50 5.55
N ASN A 50 -12.48 -4.62 4.95
CA ASN A 50 -11.96 -4.75 3.59
C ASN A 50 -13.08 -4.44 2.55
N SER A 51 -13.93 -3.45 2.85
CA SER A 51 -15.07 -3.02 2.06
C SER A 51 -14.66 -2.65 0.65
N TRP A 52 -13.46 -2.08 0.47
CA TRP A 52 -12.92 -1.76 -0.84
C TRP A 52 -12.63 -3.01 -1.68
N GLN A 53 -12.06 -4.08 -1.09
CA GLN A 53 -11.78 -5.34 -1.78
C GLN A 53 -13.09 -6.00 -2.23
N THR A 54 -14.12 -5.92 -1.39
CA THR A 54 -15.47 -6.43 -1.68
C THR A 54 -16.17 -5.60 -2.77
N GLN A 55 -15.95 -4.27 -2.79
CA GLN A 55 -16.49 -3.37 -3.82
C GLN A 55 -15.80 -3.53 -5.18
N ILE A 56 -14.50 -3.82 -5.23
CA ILE A 56 -13.77 -4.00 -6.49
C ILE A 56 -14.19 -5.31 -7.17
N ASN A 57 -14.29 -6.40 -6.42
CA ASN A 57 -14.70 -7.71 -6.96
C ASN A 57 -16.15 -7.73 -7.47
N SER A 58 -17.01 -6.84 -6.97
CA SER A 58 -18.43 -6.75 -7.35
C SER A 58 -18.71 -5.79 -8.50
N ARG A 59 -17.79 -4.89 -8.87
CA ARG A 59 -17.97 -3.93 -9.97
C ARG A 59 -17.30 -4.40 -11.27
N LYS A 60 -17.90 -5.42 -11.90
CA LYS A 60 -17.57 -5.81 -13.28
C LYS A 60 -18.29 -4.99 -14.36
N GLN A 61 -19.14 -4.04 -13.97
CA GLN A 61 -20.03 -3.33 -14.89
C GLN A 61 -19.68 -1.83 -14.96
N CYS A 62 -19.62 -1.29 -16.18
CA CYS A 62 -19.51 0.15 -16.39
C CYS A 62 -20.73 0.89 -15.81
N ALA A 63 -20.55 2.17 -15.44
CA ALA A 63 -21.65 3.02 -15.04
C ALA A 63 -22.70 3.14 -16.15
N LYS A 64 -23.97 3.37 -15.78
CA LYS A 64 -25.08 3.49 -16.73
C LYS A 64 -24.76 4.54 -17.80
N GLY A 65 -24.80 4.14 -19.08
CA GLY A 65 -24.48 5.00 -20.23
C GLY A 65 -23.06 4.84 -20.79
N TRP A 66 -22.18 4.11 -20.11
CA TRP A 66 -20.84 3.81 -20.60
C TRP A 66 -20.81 2.47 -21.34
N GLN A 67 -20.37 2.50 -22.60
CA GLN A 67 -20.29 1.30 -23.45
C GLN A 67 -18.94 0.58 -23.33
N SER A 68 -17.89 1.26 -22.86
CA SER A 68 -16.54 0.74 -22.66
C SER A 68 -15.92 1.30 -21.39
N PHE A 69 -14.85 0.66 -20.91
CA PHE A 69 -14.03 1.19 -19.82
C PHE A 69 -13.09 2.28 -20.37
N PRO A 70 -13.11 3.51 -19.83
CA PRO A 70 -12.14 4.52 -20.21
C PRO A 70 -10.73 4.11 -19.75
N VAL A 71 -9.73 4.47 -20.54
CA VAL A 71 -8.32 4.31 -20.18
C VAL A 71 -7.82 5.61 -19.59
N VAL A 72 -7.20 5.54 -18.41
CA VAL A 72 -6.57 6.68 -17.74
C VAL A 72 -5.09 6.36 -17.56
N ILE A 73 -4.23 7.19 -18.13
CA ILE A 73 -2.78 7.10 -17.96
C ILE A 73 -2.37 8.15 -16.92
N ILE A 74 -1.77 7.70 -15.83
CA ILE A 74 -1.27 8.56 -14.74
C ILE A 74 0.24 8.40 -14.67
N SER A 75 0.97 9.49 -14.93
CA SER A 75 2.42 9.53 -14.77
C SER A 75 2.80 10.31 -13.51
N LEU A 76 3.63 9.71 -12.66
CA LEU A 76 4.24 10.35 -11.50
C LEU A 76 5.72 10.59 -11.82
N ASP A 77 6.09 11.80 -12.22
CA ASP A 77 7.45 12.10 -12.67
C ASP A 77 8.48 11.87 -11.55
N GLY A 78 9.59 11.20 -11.89
CA GLY A 78 10.63 10.84 -10.94
C GLY A 78 10.24 9.77 -9.91
N PHE A 79 9.10 9.09 -10.06
CA PHE A 79 8.67 8.04 -9.14
C PHE A 79 9.48 6.76 -9.36
N ARG A 80 10.53 6.56 -8.55
CA ARG A 80 11.41 5.40 -8.64
C ARG A 80 10.74 4.17 -8.02
N ALA A 81 11.00 2.99 -8.58
CA ALA A 81 10.33 1.74 -8.18
C ALA A 81 10.52 1.36 -6.69
N ASP A 82 11.62 1.77 -6.06
CA ASP A 82 11.87 1.49 -4.66
C ASP A 82 11.08 2.38 -3.69
N TYR A 83 10.43 3.45 -4.17
CA TYR A 83 9.54 4.26 -3.33
C TYR A 83 8.35 3.45 -2.80
N LEU A 84 7.95 2.39 -3.52
CA LEU A 84 6.91 1.45 -3.10
C LEU A 84 7.30 0.59 -1.89
N LYS A 85 8.58 0.57 -1.48
CA LYS A 85 9.06 -0.27 -0.37
C LYS A 85 8.92 0.40 1.00
N ASN A 86 8.63 1.70 1.04
CA ASN A 86 8.73 2.50 2.26
C ASN A 86 7.40 2.64 3.02
N ASN A 87 6.32 1.97 2.59
CA ASN A 87 4.97 2.08 3.16
C ASN A 87 4.45 3.53 3.29
N ILE A 88 4.87 4.42 2.38
CA ILE A 88 4.47 5.84 2.36
C ILE A 88 3.39 6.14 1.30
N THR A 89 2.92 5.12 0.58
CA THR A 89 1.98 5.28 -0.55
C THR A 89 0.75 4.38 -0.38
N PRO A 90 -0.07 4.56 0.67
CA PRO A 90 -1.15 3.64 1.01
C PRO A 90 -2.19 3.46 -0.11
N THR A 91 -2.50 4.52 -0.84
CA THR A 91 -3.43 4.45 -1.99
C THR A 91 -2.84 3.67 -3.17
N ILE A 92 -1.55 3.83 -3.46
CA ILE A 92 -0.88 3.10 -4.53
C ILE A 92 -0.73 1.62 -4.13
N GLU A 93 -0.46 1.34 -2.85
CA GLU A 93 -0.43 -0.02 -2.31
C GLU A 93 -1.78 -0.72 -2.46
N GLN A 94 -2.90 -0.04 -2.18
CA GLN A 94 -4.24 -0.56 -2.46
C GLN A 94 -4.43 -0.86 -3.95
N LEU A 95 -3.97 0.02 -4.85
CA LEU A 95 -4.02 -0.21 -6.30
C LEU A 95 -3.21 -1.44 -6.72
N ILE A 96 -2.02 -1.63 -6.14
CA ILE A 96 -1.17 -2.80 -6.38
C ILE A 96 -1.84 -4.09 -5.90
N GLN A 97 -2.44 -4.07 -4.69
CA GLN A 97 -3.14 -5.21 -4.12
C GLN A 97 -4.41 -5.58 -4.90
N ALA A 98 -5.13 -4.58 -5.41
CA ALA A 98 -6.35 -4.77 -6.19
C ALA A 98 -6.12 -5.12 -7.67
N GLY A 99 -4.96 -4.74 -8.20
CA GLY A 99 -4.68 -4.70 -9.63
C GLY A 99 -3.49 -5.56 -10.03
N SER A 100 -2.69 -5.05 -10.98
CA SER A 100 -1.49 -5.70 -11.48
C SER A 100 -0.31 -4.74 -11.39
N HIS A 101 0.87 -5.29 -11.05
CA HIS A 101 2.08 -4.52 -10.80
C HIS A 101 3.32 -5.26 -11.32
N ALA A 102 4.19 -4.55 -12.02
CA ALA A 102 5.52 -5.02 -12.41
C ALA A 102 6.57 -4.55 -11.37
N PRO A 103 7.61 -5.35 -11.06
CA PRO A 103 8.64 -4.96 -10.08
C PRO A 103 9.32 -3.61 -10.35
N TYR A 104 9.46 -3.26 -11.62
CA TYR A 104 9.95 -1.97 -12.12
C TYR A 104 9.67 -1.88 -13.63
N MET A 105 9.85 -0.69 -14.20
CA MET A 105 9.83 -0.45 -15.64
C MET A 105 11.15 0.19 -16.06
N TYR A 106 11.76 -0.30 -17.14
CA TYR A 106 12.94 0.33 -17.71
C TYR A 106 12.54 1.60 -18.46
N SER A 107 13.30 2.67 -18.25
CA SER A 107 13.20 3.90 -19.03
C SER A 107 14.04 3.79 -20.30
N SER A 108 13.62 4.51 -21.34
CA SER A 108 14.47 4.84 -22.48
C SER A 108 15.62 5.74 -22.03
N TYR A 109 16.79 5.57 -22.66
CA TYR A 109 17.92 6.47 -22.46
C TYR A 109 17.83 7.68 -23.39
N PRO A 110 18.08 8.92 -22.90
CA PRO A 110 18.41 9.26 -21.52
C PRO A 110 17.18 9.25 -20.61
N THR A 111 17.40 8.99 -19.31
CA THR A 111 16.33 8.92 -18.29
C THR A 111 15.84 10.32 -17.89
N LYS A 112 15.21 11.01 -18.85
CA LYS A 112 14.71 12.38 -18.77
C LYS A 112 13.20 12.40 -19.02
N THR A 113 12.53 13.42 -18.47
CA THR A 113 11.07 13.60 -18.51
C THR A 113 10.50 13.55 -19.92
N PHE A 114 10.90 14.46 -20.82
CA PHE A 114 10.31 14.56 -22.16
C PHE A 114 10.54 13.31 -23.01
N PRO A 115 11.78 12.80 -23.15
CA PRO A 115 12.02 11.59 -23.94
C PRO A 115 11.16 10.41 -23.47
N ASN A 116 11.11 10.15 -22.16
CA ASN A 116 10.39 8.98 -21.63
C ASN A 116 8.87 9.13 -21.66
N HIS A 117 8.33 10.31 -21.36
CA HIS A 117 6.88 10.52 -21.45
C HIS A 117 6.38 10.35 -22.89
N TYR A 118 7.17 10.82 -23.86
CA TYR A 118 6.80 10.68 -25.27
C TYR A 118 7.00 9.24 -25.78
N SER A 119 8.05 8.53 -25.32
CA SER A 119 8.20 7.09 -25.58
C SER A 119 7.01 6.26 -25.06
N ILE A 120 6.42 6.61 -23.91
CA ILE A 120 5.27 5.88 -23.34
C ILE A 120 4.03 5.96 -24.24
N VAL A 121 3.74 7.14 -24.81
CA VAL A 121 2.54 7.35 -25.63
C VAL A 121 2.73 6.92 -27.08
N THR A 122 3.95 7.04 -27.63
CA THR A 122 4.24 6.66 -29.02
C THR A 122 4.71 5.22 -29.20
N GLY A 123 5.26 4.59 -28.16
CA GLY A 123 5.94 3.30 -28.26
C GLY A 123 7.27 3.34 -29.03
N LEU A 124 7.79 4.53 -29.33
CA LEU A 124 9.03 4.72 -30.08
C LEU A 124 10.21 5.02 -29.15
N TYR A 125 11.43 4.75 -29.64
CA TYR A 125 12.66 5.21 -28.96
C TYR A 125 12.91 6.71 -29.21
N PRO A 126 13.67 7.39 -28.33
CA PRO A 126 14.01 8.81 -28.48
C PRO A 126 14.55 9.23 -29.84
N GLU A 127 15.40 8.39 -30.44
CA GLU A 127 15.95 8.63 -31.78
C GLU A 127 14.89 8.60 -32.90
N ALA A 128 13.79 7.87 -32.71
CA ALA A 128 12.74 7.71 -33.71
C ALA A 128 11.62 8.76 -33.55
N HIS A 129 11.26 9.11 -32.31
CA HIS A 129 10.24 10.13 -32.05
C HIS A 129 10.80 11.57 -31.96
N GLY A 130 12.11 11.76 -32.14
CA GLY A 130 12.78 13.06 -32.26
C GLY A 130 13.11 13.77 -30.93
N ILE A 131 12.54 13.31 -29.81
CA ILE A 131 12.70 13.94 -28.50
C ILE A 131 13.79 13.21 -27.70
N ILE A 132 15.04 13.60 -27.89
CA ILE A 132 16.22 12.93 -27.29
C ILE A 132 16.68 13.51 -25.94
N ASP A 133 16.30 14.75 -25.58
CA ASP A 133 16.57 15.35 -24.26
C ASP A 133 15.52 16.45 -23.94
N ASN A 134 15.49 16.91 -22.70
CA ASN A 134 14.67 18.06 -22.27
C ASN A 134 15.20 19.40 -22.81
N ARG A 135 16.43 19.41 -23.34
CA ARG A 135 17.09 20.57 -23.95
C ARG A 135 17.87 20.13 -25.18
N MET A 136 17.44 20.55 -26.35
CA MET A 136 18.06 20.15 -27.62
C MET A 136 18.21 21.36 -28.54
N TYR A 137 19.07 21.22 -29.54
CA TYR A 137 19.27 22.22 -30.58
C TYR A 137 19.34 21.53 -31.94
N ASP A 138 18.60 22.06 -32.91
CA ASP A 138 18.57 21.60 -34.29
C ASP A 138 18.35 22.80 -35.22
N PRO A 139 19.35 23.18 -36.03
CA PRO A 139 19.26 24.32 -36.94
C PRO A 139 18.34 24.07 -38.14
N GLU A 140 17.93 22.82 -38.41
CA GLU A 140 17.10 22.45 -39.56
C GLU A 140 15.60 22.43 -39.22
N VAL A 141 15.25 22.33 -37.94
CA VAL A 141 13.84 22.27 -37.48
C VAL A 141 13.13 23.62 -37.62
N GLY A 142 13.84 24.72 -37.44
CA GLY A 142 13.27 26.06 -37.24
C GLY A 142 13.64 27.11 -38.28
N ILE A 143 12.97 28.26 -38.23
CA ILE A 143 13.36 29.45 -39.00
C ILE A 143 14.03 30.48 -38.08
N THR A 144 13.58 30.60 -36.83
CA THR A 144 14.20 31.49 -35.83
C THR A 144 15.11 30.74 -34.87
N GLU A 145 15.97 31.47 -34.16
CA GLU A 145 16.86 30.91 -33.13
C GLU A 145 16.09 30.23 -31.99
N GLU A 146 14.87 30.70 -31.70
CA GLU A 146 13.99 30.07 -30.71
C GLU A 146 13.44 28.74 -31.22
N ASP A 147 13.05 28.67 -32.50
CA ASP A 147 12.54 27.43 -33.10
C ASP A 147 13.59 26.32 -33.14
N HIS A 148 14.87 26.69 -33.28
CA HIS A 148 16.01 25.76 -33.25
C HIS A 148 16.25 25.15 -31.89
N ARG A 149 15.61 25.64 -30.82
CA ARG A 149 15.87 25.21 -29.44
C ARG A 149 14.64 24.54 -28.84
N PHE A 150 14.76 23.25 -28.56
CA PHE A 150 13.77 22.57 -27.74
C PHE A 150 14.06 22.80 -26.25
N THR A 151 13.09 23.32 -25.50
CA THR A 151 13.13 23.42 -24.04
C THR A 151 11.71 23.34 -23.46
N MET A 152 11.57 23.19 -22.13
CA MET A 152 10.25 23.33 -21.47
C MET A 152 9.49 24.61 -21.89
N ALA A 153 10.20 25.73 -22.07
CA ALA A 153 9.59 27.01 -22.45
C ALA A 153 9.36 27.15 -23.97
N HIS A 154 9.99 26.30 -24.78
CA HIS A 154 9.95 26.35 -26.24
C HIS A 154 9.79 24.91 -26.75
N SER A 155 8.59 24.37 -26.58
CA SER A 155 8.26 22.98 -26.95
C SER A 155 7.02 22.89 -27.85
N GLU A 156 6.45 24.03 -28.26
CA GLU A 156 5.22 24.09 -29.04
C GLU A 156 5.43 23.82 -30.53
N ASN A 157 6.66 23.97 -31.03
CA ASN A 157 6.96 23.73 -32.44
C ASN A 157 6.78 22.22 -32.75
N THR A 158 5.74 21.93 -33.54
CA THR A 158 5.30 20.56 -33.86
C THR A 158 6.34 19.75 -34.62
N LYS A 159 7.29 20.40 -35.30
CA LYS A 159 8.34 19.70 -36.06
C LYS A 159 9.31 18.89 -35.19
N TRP A 160 9.41 19.20 -33.90
CA TRP A 160 10.18 18.40 -32.94
C TRP A 160 9.53 17.05 -32.63
N TRP A 161 8.20 16.97 -32.74
CA TRP A 161 7.40 15.85 -32.27
C TRP A 161 7.08 14.91 -33.44
N LEU A 162 7.88 13.86 -33.58
CA LEU A 162 7.70 12.85 -34.63
C LEU A 162 6.92 11.65 -34.11
N GLY A 163 6.29 10.89 -35.00
CA GLY A 163 5.48 9.72 -34.65
C GLY A 163 4.01 10.06 -34.35
N GLU A 164 3.29 9.09 -33.77
CA GLU A 164 1.86 9.21 -33.44
C GLU A 164 1.65 8.86 -31.97
N PRO A 165 1.31 9.84 -31.10
CA PRO A 165 1.00 9.63 -29.69
C PRO A 165 -0.46 9.22 -29.44
#